data_AF-A0A6P0VG04-F1
#
_entry.id   AF-A0A6P0VG04-F1
#
_cell.length_a   1.000
_cell.length_b   1.000
_cell.length_c   1.000
_cell.angle_alpha   90.00
_cell.angle_beta   90.00
_cell.angle_gamma   90.00
#
_symmetry.space_group_name_H-M   'P 1'
#
loop_
_entity.id
_entity.type
_entity.pdbx_description
1 polymer ?
#
loop_
_entity_poly.entity_id
_entity_poly.type
_entity_poly.pdbx_seq_one_letter_code
_entity_poly.pdbx_strand_id
1 'polypeptide(L)'
;MDLAAKKVIAAQKAELKIAVEIKSFLNTSAITDFHAALGQFLNYRLALKMLESDRTLYLAVPVDTFESFFQEKFTLEAVKSYQVKLLVYDPAEEVITEWRN
;
A
#
# COMPACT_ATOMS: atom_id res chain seq x y z
N MET A 1 -5.63 11.35 -15.27
CA MET A 1 -5.44 9.99 -14.74
C MET A 1 -6.33 9.91 -13.52
N ASP A 2 -7.41 9.15 -13.58
CA ASP A 2 -8.50 9.28 -12.62
C ASP A 2 -8.19 8.49 -11.35
N LEU A 3 -7.47 9.12 -10.42
CA LEU A 3 -7.23 8.58 -9.07
C LEU A 3 -8.54 8.40 -8.31
N ALA A 4 -9.63 9.09 -8.70
CA ALA A 4 -10.93 8.99 -8.06
C ALA A 4 -11.73 7.74 -8.50
N ALA A 5 -11.41 7.16 -9.66
CA ALA A 5 -12.09 5.96 -10.17
C ALA A 5 -11.61 4.64 -9.53
N LYS A 6 -10.54 4.67 -8.73
CA LYS A 6 -9.97 3.50 -8.03
C LYS A 6 -9.87 3.81 -6.53
N LYS A 7 -9.99 2.79 -5.67
CA LYS A 7 -10.13 2.90 -4.20
C LYS A 7 -8.84 3.37 -3.49
N VAL A 8 -8.29 4.52 -3.89
CA VAL A 8 -7.24 5.23 -3.16
C VAL A 8 -7.93 6.17 -2.18
N ILE A 9 -7.73 5.95 -0.88
CA ILE A 9 -8.24 6.86 0.15
C ILE A 9 -7.22 7.99 0.33
N ALA A 10 -7.64 9.23 0.12
CA ALA A 10 -6.87 10.41 0.47
C ALA A 10 -7.19 10.81 1.93
N ALA A 11 -6.16 10.95 2.75
CA ALA A 11 -6.30 11.44 4.13
C ALA A 11 -5.29 12.56 4.39
N GLN A 12 -5.64 13.46 5.32
CA GLN A 12 -4.78 14.55 5.74
C GLN A 12 -4.85 14.68 7.26
N LYS A 13 -3.68 14.73 7.91
CA LYS A 13 -3.55 15.07 9.34
C LYS A 13 -2.49 16.17 9.47
N ALA A 14 -2.92 17.36 9.91
CA ALA A 14 -2.09 18.57 9.88
C ALA A 14 -1.51 18.80 8.47
N GLU A 15 -0.18 18.92 8.36
CA GLU A 15 0.51 19.11 7.08
C GLU A 15 0.84 17.80 6.34
N LEU A 16 0.57 16.64 6.97
CA LEU A 16 0.83 15.34 6.36
C LEU A 16 -0.35 14.92 5.48
N LYS A 17 -0.13 14.95 4.15
CA LYS A 17 -1.05 14.38 3.17
C LYS A 17 -0.62 12.96 2.84
N ILE A 18 -1.55 12.03 2.95
CA ILE A 18 -1.33 10.65 2.53
C ILE A 18 -2.37 10.22 1.50
N ALA A 19 -1.95 9.26 0.68
CA ALA A 19 -2.81 8.42 -0.13
C ALA A 19 -2.63 6.98 0.36
N VAL A 20 -3.70 6.22 0.45
CA VAL A 20 -3.69 4.84 0.90
C VAL A 20 -4.38 3.98 -0.16
N GLU A 21 -3.63 3.08 -0.79
CA GLU A 21 -4.18 2.05 -1.67
C GLU A 21 -4.44 0.79 -0.85
N ILE A 22 -5.71 0.42 -0.65
CA ILE A 22 -6.08 -0.73 0.18
C ILE A 22 -6.12 -2.01 -0.67
N LYS A 23 -5.45 -3.06 -0.19
CA LYS A 23 -5.49 -4.41 -0.76
C LYS A 23 -5.94 -5.42 0.28
N SER A 24 -6.71 -6.40 -0.17
CA SER A 24 -7.27 -7.47 0.66
C SER A 24 -6.59 -8.82 0.47
N PHE A 25 -5.76 -8.99 -0.57
CA PHE A 25 -5.01 -10.22 -0.87
C PHE A 25 -5.87 -11.51 -0.83
N LEU A 26 -7.07 -11.46 -1.40
CA LEU A 26 -8.06 -12.55 -1.34
C LEU A 26 -7.88 -13.60 -2.44
N ASN A 27 -6.95 -13.40 -3.37
CA ASN A 27 -6.69 -14.38 -4.42
C ASN A 27 -6.02 -15.62 -3.82
N THR A 28 -6.22 -16.79 -4.46
CA THR A 28 -5.53 -18.03 -4.07
C THR A 28 -4.00 -17.91 -4.16
N SER A 29 -3.51 -16.93 -4.92
CA SER A 29 -2.09 -16.64 -5.11
C SER A 29 -1.76 -15.21 -4.63
N ALA A 30 -1.21 -15.10 -3.42
CA ALA A 30 -0.77 -13.82 -2.85
C ALA A 30 0.29 -13.12 -3.70
N ILE A 31 1.15 -13.88 -4.39
CA ILE A 31 2.16 -13.34 -5.30
C ILE A 31 1.53 -12.66 -6.54
N THR A 32 0.42 -13.20 -7.05
CA THR A 32 -0.31 -12.57 -8.16
C THR A 32 -0.90 -11.23 -7.73
N ASP A 33 -1.53 -11.19 -6.55
CA ASP A 33 -2.04 -9.95 -5.97
C ASP A 33 -0.92 -8.95 -5.69
N PHE A 34 0.23 -9.41 -5.22
CA PHE A 34 1.41 -8.58 -4.99
C PHE A 34 1.92 -7.92 -6.27
N HIS A 35 2.06 -8.66 -7.37
CA HIS A 35 2.49 -8.08 -8.65
C HIS A 35 1.52 -6.98 -9.13
N ALA A 36 0.21 -7.20 -9.01
CA ALA A 36 -0.79 -6.21 -9.36
C ALA A 36 -0.73 -4.99 -8.44
N ALA A 37 -0.63 -5.21 -7.12
CA ALA A 37 -0.53 -4.15 -6.12
C ALA A 37 0.72 -3.31 -6.28
N LEU A 38 1.88 -3.95 -6.48
CA LEU A 38 3.17 -3.27 -6.70
C LEU A 38 3.15 -2.42 -7.97
N GLY A 39 2.64 -2.98 -9.08
CA GLY A 39 2.51 -2.21 -10.33
C GLY A 39 1.62 -0.98 -10.18
N GLN A 40 0.48 -1.13 -9.50
CA GLN A 40 -0.42 -0.01 -9.21
C GLN A 40 0.23 1.04 -8.29
N PHE A 41 0.90 0.59 -7.23
CA PHE A 41 1.61 1.46 -6.30
C PHE A 41 2.67 2.31 -7.01
N LEU A 42 3.49 1.70 -7.88
CA LEU A 42 4.52 2.42 -8.62
C LEU A 42 3.93 3.47 -9.57
N ASN A 43 2.85 3.13 -10.28
CA ASN A 43 2.17 4.05 -11.18
C ASN A 43 1.54 5.23 -10.43
N TYR A 44 0.90 4.98 -9.29
CA TYR A 44 0.31 6.06 -8.48
C TYR A 44 1.35 6.91 -7.78
N ARG A 45 2.44 6.32 -7.29
CA ARG A 45 3.54 7.09 -6.75
C ARG A 45 4.13 8.05 -7.78
N LEU A 46 4.25 7.62 -9.04
CA LEU A 46 4.68 8.49 -10.14
C LEU A 46 3.66 9.61 -10.40
N ALA A 47 2.37 9.28 -10.46
CA ALA A 47 1.31 10.28 -10.67
C ALA A 47 1.26 11.32 -9.54
N LEU A 48 1.35 10.89 -8.27
CA LEU A 48 1.38 11.78 -7.11
C LEU A 48 2.61 12.67 -7.13
N LYS A 49 3.79 12.14 -7.49
CA LYS A 49 5.00 12.96 -7.65
C LYS A 49 4.81 14.11 -8.66
N MET A 50 3.97 13.92 -9.68
CA MET A 50 3.71 14.93 -10.72
C MET A 50 2.61 15.93 -10.35
N LEU A 51 1.64 15.53 -9.52
CA LEU A 51 0.41 16.31 -9.27
C LEU A 51 0.32 16.86 -7.84
N GLU A 52 0.77 16.09 -6.85
CA GLU A 52 0.69 16.38 -5.41
C GLU A 52 1.95 15.80 -4.73
N SER A 53 3.12 16.40 -4.98
CA SER A 53 4.42 15.85 -4.56
C SER A 53 4.61 15.79 -3.04
N ASP A 54 3.78 16.51 -2.29
CA ASP A 54 3.70 16.50 -0.82
C ASP A 54 2.84 15.34 -0.28
N ARG A 55 2.14 14.61 -1.15
CA ARG A 55 1.30 13.46 -0.75
C ARG A 55 2.09 12.16 -0.78
N THR A 56 2.19 11.52 0.37
CA THR A 56 2.87 10.22 0.51
C THR A 56 1.91 9.05 0.27
N LEU A 57 2.26 8.12 -0.61
CA LEU A 57 1.49 6.90 -0.88
C LEU A 57 1.88 5.75 0.04
N TYR A 58 0.90 5.10 0.65
CA TYR A 58 1.02 3.84 1.39
C TYR A 58 0.22 2.73 0.71
N LEU A 59 0.76 1.52 0.76
CA LEU A 59 0.04 0.29 0.42
C LEU A 59 -0.52 -0.32 1.71
N ALA A 60 -1.85 -0.36 1.82
CA ALA A 60 -2.52 -0.96 2.97
C ALA A 60 -2.68 -2.47 2.77
N VAL A 61 -2.23 -3.28 3.74
CA VAL A 61 -2.29 -4.74 3.69
C VAL A 61 -2.86 -5.32 5.00
N PRO A 62 -3.62 -6.43 4.96
CA PRO A 62 -4.13 -7.06 6.17
C PRO A 62 -2.99 -7.61 7.03
N VAL A 63 -3.18 -7.62 8.35
CA VAL A 63 -2.20 -8.15 9.31
C VAL A 63 -1.81 -9.60 9.01
N ASP A 64 -2.78 -10.47 8.69
CA ASP A 64 -2.51 -11.87 8.35
C ASP A 64 -1.61 -12.02 7.10
N THR A 65 -1.85 -11.19 6.08
CA THR A 65 -1.01 -11.15 4.86
C THR A 65 0.37 -10.61 5.18
N PHE A 66 0.44 -9.62 6.07
CA PHE A 66 1.69 -9.03 6.48
C PHE A 66 2.60 -10.03 7.22
N GLU A 67 2.04 -10.77 8.18
CA GLU A 67 2.76 -11.74 9.00
C GLU A 67 3.14 -13.01 8.26
N SER A 68 2.44 -13.34 7.17
CA SER A 68 2.74 -14.47 6.30
C SER A 68 3.57 -14.05 5.07
N PHE A 69 2.91 -13.61 4.01
CA PHE A 69 3.50 -13.38 2.68
C PHE A 69 4.52 -12.24 2.66
N PHE A 70 4.32 -11.17 3.43
CA PHE A 70 5.27 -10.05 3.47
C PHE A 70 6.51 -10.33 4.32
N GLN A 71 6.55 -11.42 5.11
CA GLN A 71 7.77 -11.86 5.80
C GLN A 71 8.63 -12.78 4.93
N GLU A 72 8.14 -13.20 3.76
CA GLU A 72 8.93 -13.98 2.81
C GLU A 72 10.09 -13.15 2.25
N LYS A 73 11.26 -13.78 2.11
CA LYS A 73 12.50 -13.11 1.68
C LYS A 73 12.32 -12.30 0.40
N PHE A 74 11.64 -12.85 -0.60
CA PHE A 74 11.43 -12.15 -1.87
C PHE A 74 10.59 -10.88 -1.68
N THR A 75 9.46 -10.99 -0.99
CA THR A 75 8.54 -9.88 -0.76
C THR A 75 9.18 -8.79 0.08
N LEU A 76 9.91 -9.15 1.14
CA LEU A 76 10.71 -8.22 1.95
C LEU A 76 11.72 -7.44 1.10
N GLU A 77 12.52 -8.14 0.29
CA GLU A 77 13.53 -7.49 -0.56
C GLU A 77 12.89 -6.62 -1.64
N ALA A 78 11.75 -7.02 -2.20
CA ALA A 78 11.00 -6.21 -3.17
C ALA A 78 10.46 -4.92 -2.53
N VAL A 79 9.78 -5.02 -1.38
CA VAL A 79 9.26 -3.86 -0.62
C VAL A 79 10.38 -2.88 -0.31
N LYS A 80 11.52 -3.38 0.17
CA LYS A 80 12.70 -2.57 0.47
C LYS A 80 13.30 -1.92 -0.79
N SER A 81 13.53 -2.70 -1.84
CA SER A 81 14.16 -2.22 -3.09
C SER A 81 13.32 -1.15 -3.78
N TYR A 82 11.99 -1.31 -3.78
CA TYR A 82 11.07 -0.35 -4.37
C TYR A 82 10.62 0.75 -3.40
N GLN A 83 11.08 0.73 -2.14
CA GLN A 83 10.70 1.68 -1.09
C GLN A 83 9.17 1.80 -0.96
N VAL A 84 8.50 0.66 -0.86
CA VAL A 84 7.05 0.59 -0.69
C VAL A 84 6.74 0.85 0.78
N LYS A 85 6.07 1.97 1.06
CA LYS A 85 5.57 2.27 2.40
C LYS A 85 4.34 1.42 2.67
N LEU A 86 4.33 0.70 3.78
CA LEU A 86 3.23 -0.19 4.16
C LEU A 86 2.42 0.40 5.30
N LEU A 87 1.11 0.14 5.25
CA LEU A 87 0.17 0.37 6.34
C LEU A 87 -0.47 -0.99 6.64
N VAL A 88 -0.20 -1.54 7.81
CA VAL A 88 -0.79 -2.83 8.21
C VAL A 88 -2.07 -2.54 8.99
N TYR A 89 -3.16 -3.19 8.61
CA TYR A 89 -4.45 -3.02 9.27
C TYR A 89 -5.04 -4.37 9.68
N ASP A 90 -5.82 -4.36 10.75
CA ASP A 90 -6.64 -5.49 11.16
C ASP A 90 -8.04 -5.33 10.53
N PRO A 91 -8.46 -6.24 9.63
CA PRO A 91 -9.77 -6.16 9.00
C PRO A 91 -10.93 -6.50 9.95
N ALA A 92 -10.70 -7.19 11.07
CA ALA A 92 -11.73 -7.57 12.03
C ALA A 92 -12.01 -6.44 13.03
N GLU A 93 -10.95 -5.80 13.54
CA GLU A 93 -11.05 -4.69 14.49
C GLU A 93 -11.16 -3.32 13.81
N GLU A 94 -10.98 -3.26 12.49
CA GLU A 94 -10.98 -2.03 11.67
C GLU A 94 -9.95 -0.98 12.13
N VAL A 95 -8.82 -1.44 12.67
CA VAL A 95 -7.73 -0.57 13.18
C VAL A 95 -6.44 -0.69 12.36
N ILE A 96 -5.65 0.38 12.38
CA ILE A 96 -4.29 0.37 11.86
C ILE A 96 -3.37 -0.18 12.94
N THR A 97 -2.65 -1.26 12.64
CA THR A 97 -1.76 -1.93 13.59
C THR A 97 -0.32 -1.47 13.46
N GLU A 98 0.15 -1.18 12.25
CA GLU A 98 1.54 -0.77 12.01
C GLU A 98 1.71 0.15 10.79
N TRP A 99 2.70 1.04 10.85
CA TRP A 99 3.19 1.82 9.70
C TRP A 99 4.67 1.46 9.44
N ARG A 100 5.01 1.07 8.21
CA ARG A 100 6.41 0.81 7.80
C ARG A 100 6.84 1.69 6.64
N ASN A 101 8.06 2.20 6.74
CA ASN A 101 8.66 3.15 5.79
C ASN A 101 9.79 2.53 4.98
#